data_AF-A0A2V7BGV7-F1
#
_entry.id   AF-A0A2V7BGV7-F1
#
_cell.length_a   1.000
_cell.length_b   1.000
_cell.length_c   1.000
_cell.angle_alpha   90.00
_cell.angle_beta   90.00
_cell.angle_gamma   90.00
#
_symmetry.space_group_name_H-M   'P 1'
#
loop_
_entity.id
_entity.type
_entity.pdbx_description
1 polymer ?
#
loop_
_entity_poly.entity_id
_entity_poly.type
_entity_poly.pdbx_seq_one_letter_code
_entity_poly.pdbx_strand_id
1 'polypeptide(L)'
;MAAWDRFLRQAELPPNVVRGVIEQSWSRCHSAGIDPGCSRAREPATENNLRTLQRRHHDLIDASVPIMKQAHGLLSDSGTMMILTDPTGVILETAGDQGTLEAAQDVRLVAGASWDELACGTNAIGTALSIGEPVQVHAA
;
A
#
# COMPACT_ATOMS: atom_id res chain seq x y z
N MET A 1 -15.02 4.92 12.22
CA MET A 1 -16.28 4.41 11.63
C MET A 1 -17.29 5.51 11.27
N ALA A 2 -17.70 6.40 12.19
CA ALA A 2 -18.75 7.40 11.91
C ALA A 2 -18.51 8.34 10.69
N ALA A 3 -17.26 8.70 10.39
CA ALA A 3 -16.95 9.54 9.22
C ALA A 3 -17.13 8.77 7.90
N TRP A 4 -16.71 7.49 7.86
CA TRP A 4 -16.88 6.62 6.69
C TRP A 4 -18.37 6.37 6.38
N ASP A 5 -19.17 6.08 7.42
CA ASP A 5 -20.61 5.87 7.26
C ASP A 5 -21.33 7.13 6.74
N ARG A 6 -20.90 8.33 7.16
CA ARG A 6 -21.43 9.59 6.65
C ARG A 6 -21.05 9.83 5.19
N PHE A 7 -19.80 9.54 4.83
CA PHE A 7 -19.33 9.61 3.46
C PHE A 7 -20.14 8.70 2.53
N LEU A 8 -20.36 7.44 2.92
CA LEU A 8 -21.18 6.50 2.13
C LEU A 8 -22.65 6.94 1.98
N ARG A 9 -23.17 7.67 2.97
CA ARG A 9 -24.53 8.26 2.92
C ARG A 9 -24.59 9.56 2.12
N GLN A 10 -23.48 9.98 1.50
CA GLN A 10 -23.33 11.28 0.83
C GLN A 10 -23.71 12.47 1.72
N ALA A 11 -23.56 12.31 3.04
CA ALA A 11 -23.78 13.38 4.00
C ALA A 11 -22.51 14.24 4.08
N GLU A 12 -22.69 15.56 4.21
CA GLU A 12 -21.54 16.46 4.42
C GLU A 12 -20.70 16.00 5.62
N LEU A 13 -19.40 15.84 5.36
CA LEU A 13 -18.41 15.62 6.40
C LEU A 13 -18.12 16.97 7.05
N PRO A 14 -18.16 17.08 8.39
CA PRO A 14 -17.74 18.31 9.04
C PRO A 14 -16.27 18.61 8.70
N PRO A 15 -15.90 19.88 8.54
CA PRO A 15 -14.53 20.25 8.19
C PRO A 15 -13.55 19.69 9.23
N ASN A 16 -12.39 19.22 8.75
CA ASN A 16 -11.30 18.63 9.56
C ASN A 16 -11.61 17.30 10.27
N VAL A 17 -12.74 16.65 9.99
CA VAL A 17 -13.01 15.29 10.52
C VAL A 17 -12.17 14.24 9.80
N VAL A 18 -11.92 14.44 8.50
CA VAL A 18 -11.08 13.58 7.67
C VAL A 18 -10.06 14.46 6.97
N ARG A 19 -8.80 14.01 6.88
CA ARG A 19 -7.78 14.71 6.11
C ARG A 19 -8.17 14.70 4.63
N GLY A 20 -8.05 15.83 3.93
CA GLY A 20 -8.48 15.95 2.53
C GLY A 20 -7.89 14.87 1.61
N VAL A 21 -6.64 14.45 1.83
CA VAL A 21 -6.01 13.35 1.06
C VAL A 21 -6.74 12.00 1.21
N ILE A 22 -7.27 11.73 2.40
CA ILE A 22 -8.03 10.50 2.69
C ILE A 22 -9.43 10.59 2.08
N GLU A 23 -10.09 11.74 2.22
CA GLU A 23 -11.40 11.98 1.60
C GLU A 23 -11.33 11.87 0.07
N GLN A 24 -10.28 12.41 -0.56
CA GLN A 24 -10.07 12.28 -2.00
C GLN A 24 -9.82 10.83 -2.42
N SER A 25 -9.03 10.06 -1.64
CA SER A 25 -8.84 8.63 -1.91
C SER A 25 -10.16 7.87 -1.75
N TRP A 26 -10.95 8.16 -0.72
CA TRP A 26 -12.30 7.59 -0.54
C TRP A 26 -13.20 7.88 -1.74
N SER A 27 -13.17 9.11 -2.26
CA SER A 27 -13.91 9.50 -3.47
C SER A 27 -13.46 8.69 -4.69
N ARG A 28 -12.15 8.57 -4.95
CA ARG A 28 -11.63 7.78 -6.08
C ARG A 28 -11.99 6.29 -5.97
N CYS A 29 -11.79 5.70 -4.79
CA CYS A 29 -12.14 4.30 -4.52
C CYS A 29 -13.65 4.04 -4.66
N HIS A 30 -14.48 4.95 -4.14
CA HIS A 30 -15.94 4.84 -4.25
C HIS A 30 -16.42 4.96 -5.70
N SER A 31 -15.88 5.92 -6.47
CA SER A 31 -16.18 6.07 -7.89
C SER A 31 -15.73 4.87 -8.73
N ALA A 32 -14.66 4.18 -8.32
CA ALA A 32 -14.20 2.94 -8.95
C ALA A 32 -14.96 1.68 -8.50
N GLY A 33 -15.94 1.81 -7.59
CA GLY A 33 -16.75 0.68 -7.12
C GLY A 33 -16.00 -0.30 -6.23
N ILE A 34 -14.95 0.16 -5.53
CA ILE A 34 -14.17 -0.69 -4.63
C ILE A 34 -15.01 -1.08 -3.41
N ASP A 35 -15.08 -2.38 -3.14
CA ASP A 35 -15.76 -2.93 -1.98
C ASP A 35 -14.98 -2.59 -0.69
N PRO A 36 -15.54 -1.77 0.21
CA PRO A 36 -14.90 -1.40 1.46
C PRO A 36 -14.74 -2.58 2.44
N GLY A 37 -15.48 -3.67 2.25
CA GLY A 37 -15.38 -4.89 3.04
C GLY A 37 -14.17 -5.76 2.67
N CYS A 38 -13.49 -5.47 1.56
CA CYS A 38 -12.33 -6.23 1.12
C CYS A 38 -11.09 -5.81 1.91
N SER A 39 -10.72 -6.58 2.92
CA SER A 39 -9.59 -6.28 3.82
C SER A 39 -8.24 -6.84 3.35
N ARG A 40 -8.20 -7.52 2.20
CA ARG A 40 -6.99 -8.20 1.70
C ARG A 40 -6.78 -7.85 0.24
N ALA A 41 -5.51 -7.66 -0.14
CA ALA A 41 -5.17 -7.46 -1.54
C ALA A 41 -5.55 -8.69 -2.40
N ARG A 42 -5.63 -8.49 -3.72
CA ARG A 42 -5.80 -9.59 -4.67
C ARG A 42 -4.65 -10.59 -4.56
N GLU A 43 -4.82 -11.77 -5.17
CA GLU A 43 -3.74 -12.76 -5.19
C GLU A 43 -2.45 -12.14 -5.73
N PRO A 44 -1.31 -12.35 -5.07
CA PRO A 44 -0.03 -11.91 -5.60
C PRO A 44 0.24 -12.51 -6.98
N ALA A 45 1.03 -11.79 -7.78
CA ALA A 45 1.56 -12.30 -9.02
C ALA A 45 2.25 -13.66 -8.80
N THR A 46 2.06 -14.58 -9.75
CA THR A 46 2.81 -15.84 -9.76
C THR A 46 4.31 -15.56 -9.76
N GLU A 47 5.12 -16.50 -9.28
CA GLU A 47 6.57 -16.33 -9.21
C GLU A 47 7.19 -15.94 -10.57
N ASN A 48 6.71 -16.52 -11.68
CA ASN A 48 7.17 -16.18 -13.02
C ASN A 48 6.82 -14.74 -13.42
N ASN A 49 5.63 -14.27 -13.06
CA ASN A 49 5.21 -12.89 -13.33
C ASN A 49 5.99 -11.90 -12.47
N LEU A 50 6.17 -12.20 -11.17
CA LEU A 50 7.00 -11.40 -10.27
C LEU A 50 8.44 -11.30 -10.78
N ARG A 51 9.08 -12.41 -11.17
CA ARG A 51 10.43 -12.40 -11.77
C ARG A 51 10.49 -11.55 -13.05
N THR A 52 9.42 -11.54 -13.83
CA THR A 52 9.34 -10.72 -15.05
C THR A 52 9.24 -9.23 -14.71
N LEU A 53 8.44 -8.86 -13.70
CA LEU A 53 8.36 -7.50 -13.18
C LEU A 53 9.70 -7.05 -12.58
N GLN A 54 10.35 -7.88 -11.77
CA GLN A 54 11.66 -7.58 -11.19
C GLN A 54 12.72 -7.37 -12.26
N ARG A 55 12.77 -8.20 -13.31
CA ARG A 55 13.69 -7.97 -14.45
C ARG A 55 13.38 -6.65 -15.17
N ARG A 56 12.08 -6.35 -15.39
CA ARG A 56 11.65 -5.11 -16.02
C ARG A 56 12.09 -3.88 -15.22
N HIS A 57 12.09 -3.98 -13.89
CA HIS A 57 12.42 -2.90 -12.95
C HIS A 57 13.80 -3.08 -12.29
N HIS A 58 14.73 -3.80 -12.94
CA HIS A 58 16.03 -4.13 -12.34
C HIS A 58 16.84 -2.89 -11.96
N ASP A 59 16.84 -1.83 -12.79
CA ASP A 59 17.53 -0.57 -12.47
C ASP A 59 17.05 0.04 -11.14
N LEU A 60 15.75 -0.01 -10.87
CA LEU A 60 15.15 0.48 -9.63
C LEU A 60 15.55 -0.41 -8.44
N ILE A 61 15.49 -1.72 -8.63
CA ILE A 61 15.86 -2.70 -7.59
C ILE A 61 17.33 -2.54 -7.23
N ASP A 62 18.22 -2.53 -8.21
CA ASP A 62 19.66 -2.41 -8.03
C ASP A 62 20.02 -1.09 -7.32
N ALA A 63 19.37 0.01 -7.69
CA ALA A 63 19.54 1.30 -7.01
C ALA A 63 19.04 1.30 -5.55
N SER A 64 18.02 0.48 -5.24
CA SER A 64 17.42 0.38 -3.90
C SER A 64 18.19 -0.53 -2.95
N VAL A 65 18.98 -1.49 -3.45
CA VAL A 65 19.67 -2.52 -2.66
C VAL A 65 20.39 -1.97 -1.42
N PRO A 66 21.20 -0.88 -1.49
CA PRO A 66 21.87 -0.34 -0.30
C PRO A 66 20.89 0.14 0.77
N ILE A 67 19.79 0.78 0.34
CA ILE A 67 18.76 1.34 1.22
C ILE A 67 17.97 0.21 1.87
N MET A 68 17.55 -0.79 1.09
CA MET A 68 16.81 -1.96 1.59
C MET A 68 17.65 -2.77 2.61
N LYS A 69 18.96 -2.92 2.36
CA LYS A 69 19.88 -3.56 3.31
C LYS A 69 20.05 -2.75 4.61
N GLN A 70 20.20 -1.44 4.49
CA GLN A 70 20.29 -0.56 5.66
C GLN A 70 19.00 -0.59 6.47
N ALA A 71 17.85 -0.56 5.80
CA ALA A 71 16.54 -0.69 6.42
C ALA A 71 16.42 -2.02 7.15
N HIS A 72 16.80 -3.15 6.55
CA HIS A 72 16.77 -4.43 7.24
C HIS A 72 17.58 -4.42 8.56
N GLY A 73 18.79 -3.84 8.55
CA GLY A 73 19.61 -3.71 9.75
C GLY A 73 19.04 -2.78 10.82
N LEU A 74 18.47 -1.63 10.41
CA LEU A 74 17.89 -0.65 11.34
C LEU A 74 16.51 -1.05 11.87
N LEU A 75 15.74 -1.77 11.07
CA LEU A 75 14.36 -2.16 11.38
C LEU A 75 14.29 -3.53 12.07
N SER A 76 15.41 -4.24 12.20
CA SER A 76 15.50 -5.46 13.01
C SER A 76 14.97 -5.18 14.43
N ASP A 77 14.02 -6.00 14.90
CA ASP A 77 13.34 -5.88 16.20
C ASP A 77 12.54 -4.58 16.43
N SER A 78 12.29 -3.79 15.39
CA SER A 78 11.53 -2.52 15.51
C SER A 78 10.02 -2.69 15.32
N GLY A 79 9.57 -3.86 14.85
CA GLY A 79 8.18 -4.07 14.45
C GLY A 79 7.78 -3.30 13.18
N THR A 80 8.74 -3.03 12.28
CA THR A 80 8.50 -2.27 11.06
C THR A 80 9.10 -2.95 9.83
N MET A 81 8.56 -2.59 8.66
CA MET A 81 9.03 -3.07 7.36
C MET A 81 9.08 -1.94 6.33
N MET A 82 9.93 -2.13 5.34
CA MET A 82 10.10 -1.32 4.15
C MET A 82 9.66 -2.13 2.94
N ILE A 83 9.06 -1.43 1.99
CA ILE A 83 8.46 -2.01 0.78
C ILE A 83 8.92 -1.18 -0.41
N LEU A 84 9.41 -1.85 -1.43
CA LEU A 84 9.66 -1.28 -2.75
C LEU A 84 8.55 -1.71 -3.70
N THR A 85 7.95 -0.77 -4.41
CA THR A 85 6.92 -1.06 -5.42
C THR A 85 7.33 -0.56 -6.79
N ASP A 86 6.72 -1.12 -7.83
CA ASP A 86 6.73 -0.52 -9.15
C ASP A 86 5.78 0.71 -9.21
N PRO A 87 5.79 1.49 -10.31
CA PRO A 87 4.92 2.66 -10.47
C PRO A 87 3.42 2.34 -10.52
N THR A 88 3.03 1.07 -10.62
CA THR A 88 1.63 0.61 -10.63
C THR A 88 1.19 0.09 -9.26
N GLY A 89 2.07 0.16 -8.25
CA GLY A 89 1.79 -0.28 -6.89
C GLY A 89 1.94 -1.78 -6.67
N VAL A 90 2.60 -2.51 -7.58
CA VAL A 90 2.97 -3.92 -7.33
C VAL A 90 4.24 -3.95 -6.49
N ILE A 91 4.22 -4.69 -5.39
CA ILE A 91 5.37 -4.86 -4.51
C ILE A 91 6.46 -5.68 -5.24
N LEU A 92 7.65 -5.12 -5.34
CA LEU A 92 8.82 -5.75 -5.94
C LEU A 92 9.67 -6.46 -4.89
N GLU A 93 9.90 -5.80 -3.75
CA GLU A 93 10.70 -6.30 -2.64
C GLU A 93 10.18 -5.79 -1.28
N THR A 94 10.47 -6.55 -0.23
CA THR A 94 10.19 -6.19 1.16
C THR A 94 11.43 -6.45 2.02
N ALA A 95 11.63 -5.64 3.05
CA ALA A 95 12.72 -5.79 4.02
C ALA A 95 12.28 -5.28 5.39
N GLY A 96 12.62 -5.96 6.48
CA GLY A 96 12.25 -5.50 7.82
C GLY A 96 12.38 -6.57 8.87
N ASP A 97 11.69 -6.34 9.98
CA ASP A 97 11.54 -7.29 11.07
C ASP A 97 10.79 -8.56 10.63
N GLN A 98 11.26 -9.74 11.05
CA GLN A 98 10.71 -11.03 10.62
C GLN A 98 9.26 -11.23 11.06
N GLY A 99 8.92 -10.88 12.30
CA GLY A 99 7.53 -10.99 12.80
C GLY A 99 6.58 -10.07 12.04
N THR A 100 7.06 -8.89 11.66
CA THR A 100 6.30 -7.93 10.84
C THR A 100 6.09 -8.45 9.41
N LEU A 101 7.13 -9.06 8.81
CA LEU A 101 7.03 -9.68 7.49
C LEU A 101 6.07 -10.88 7.48
N GLU A 102 5.99 -11.64 8.56
CA GLU A 102 5.03 -12.73 8.72
C GLU A 102 3.60 -12.21 8.84
N ALA A 103 3.36 -11.21 9.71
CA ALA A 103 2.04 -10.57 9.84
C ALA A 103 1.57 -9.91 8.53
N ALA A 104 2.49 -9.38 7.73
CA ALA A 104 2.21 -8.81 6.42
C ALA A 104 1.60 -9.82 5.43
N GLN A 105 1.84 -11.13 5.60
CA GLN A 105 1.28 -12.17 4.74
C GLN A 105 -0.25 -12.27 4.88
N ASP A 106 -0.79 -12.00 6.07
CA ASP A 106 -2.23 -12.08 6.34
C ASP A 106 -3.01 -11.09 5.46
N VAL A 107 -2.46 -9.88 5.27
CA VAL A 107 -3.05 -8.82 4.43
C VAL A 107 -2.51 -8.82 2.99
N ARG A 108 -1.59 -9.74 2.66
CA ARG A 108 -0.90 -9.84 1.36
C ARG A 108 -0.08 -8.59 1.03
N LEU A 109 0.60 -8.07 2.02
CA LEU A 109 1.60 -7.01 1.86
C LEU A 109 2.97 -7.65 1.57
N VAL A 110 3.02 -8.39 0.45
CA VAL A 110 4.14 -9.25 0.03
C VAL A 110 4.50 -9.01 -1.43
N ALA A 111 5.71 -9.37 -1.84
CA ALA A 111 6.15 -9.25 -3.22
C ALA A 111 5.18 -9.92 -4.21
N GLY A 112 4.87 -9.20 -5.29
CA GLY A 112 3.89 -9.58 -6.31
C GLY A 112 2.46 -9.12 -6.03
N ALA A 113 2.13 -8.69 -4.81
CA ALA A 113 0.81 -8.13 -4.52
C ALA A 113 0.69 -6.68 -5.02
N SER A 114 -0.46 -6.34 -5.60
CA SER A 114 -0.78 -4.95 -5.96
C SER A 114 -1.51 -4.26 -4.81
N TRP A 115 -1.03 -3.07 -4.45
CA TRP A 115 -1.62 -2.18 -3.46
C TRP A 115 -2.07 -0.84 -4.08
N ASP A 116 -2.41 -0.87 -5.37
CA ASP A 116 -3.15 0.22 -5.99
C ASP A 116 -4.45 0.48 -5.19
N GLU A 117 -4.75 1.75 -4.92
CA GLU A 117 -5.95 2.10 -4.16
C GLU A 117 -7.23 1.77 -4.94
N LEU A 118 -7.16 1.73 -6.27
CA LEU A 118 -8.26 1.27 -7.12
C LEU A 118 -8.35 -0.27 -7.19
N ALA A 119 -7.56 -0.99 -6.41
CA ALA A 119 -7.67 -2.44 -6.25
C ALA A 119 -7.90 -2.85 -4.80
N CYS A 120 -7.24 -2.17 -3.85
CA CYS A 120 -7.24 -2.53 -2.42
C CYS A 120 -7.92 -1.49 -1.52
N GLY A 121 -8.48 -0.43 -2.09
CA GLY A 121 -9.01 0.70 -1.34
C GLY A 121 -7.91 1.59 -0.78
N THR A 122 -8.30 2.60 -0.01
CA THR A 122 -7.40 3.64 0.51
C THR A 122 -6.29 3.05 1.36
N ASN A 123 -5.05 3.21 0.90
CA ASN A 123 -3.84 2.73 1.55
C ASN A 123 -2.66 3.64 1.21
N ALA A 124 -1.56 3.57 1.98
CA ALA A 124 -0.44 4.48 1.80
C ALA A 124 0.24 4.37 0.43
N ILE A 125 0.41 3.16 -0.12
CA ILE A 125 1.09 2.91 -1.40
C ILE A 125 0.27 3.51 -2.55
N GLY A 126 -0.98 3.08 -2.70
CA GLY A 126 -1.87 3.54 -3.77
C GLY A 126 -2.17 5.03 -3.69
N THR A 127 -2.35 5.57 -2.49
CA THR A 127 -2.60 7.01 -2.32
C THR A 127 -1.37 7.85 -2.65
N ALA A 128 -0.16 7.42 -2.25
CA ALA A 128 1.08 8.12 -2.63
C ALA A 128 1.24 8.17 -4.15
N LEU A 129 1.00 7.05 -4.84
CA LEU A 129 1.07 6.96 -6.30
C LEU A 129 0.02 7.84 -6.98
N SER A 130 -1.20 7.89 -6.43
CA SER A 130 -2.30 8.66 -7.01
C SER A 130 -2.11 10.17 -6.90
N ILE A 131 -1.47 10.65 -5.82
CA ILE A 131 -1.24 12.09 -5.61
C ILE A 131 0.15 12.55 -6.07
N GLY A 132 1.10 11.62 -6.26
CA GLY A 132 2.48 11.94 -6.63
C GLY A 132 3.32 12.57 -5.51
N GLU A 133 2.91 12.40 -4.25
CA GLU A 133 3.52 13.02 -3.08
C GLU A 133 3.61 12.03 -1.89
N PRO A 134 4.56 12.22 -0.96
CA PRO A 134 4.63 11.41 0.25
C PRO A 134 3.35 11.56 1.10
N VAL A 135 2.78 10.44 1.54
CA VAL A 135 1.61 10.43 2.42
C VAL A 135 1.76 9.42 3.55
N GLN A 136 1.21 9.75 4.70
CA GLN A 136 1.01 8.81 5.80
C GLN A 136 -0.47 8.48 5.91
N VAL A 137 -0.81 7.19 5.95
CA VAL A 137 -2.17 6.69 6.15
C VAL A 137 -2.16 5.88 7.44
N HIS A 138 -3.12 6.18 8.32
CA HIS A 138 -3.33 5.44 9.56
C HIS A 138 -4.72 4.82 9.50
N ALA A 139 -4.81 3.51 9.71
CA ALA A 139 -6.07 2.86 10.03
C ALA A 139 -6.47 3.21 11.46
N ALA A 140 -7.76 3.31 11.73
CA ALA A 140 -8.32 3.63 13.04
C ALA A 140 -8.86 2.38 13.73
#